data_AF-A0A4D4M213-F1
#
_entry.id   AF-A0A4D4M213-F1
#
_cell.length_a   1.000
_cell.length_b   1.000
_cell.length_c   1.000
_cell.angle_alpha   90.00
_cell.angle_beta   90.00
_cell.angle_gamma   90.00
#
_symmetry.space_group_name_H-M   'P 1'
#
loop_
_entity.id
_entity.type
_entity.pdbx_description
1 polymer ?
#
loop_
_entity_poly.entity_id
_entity_poly.type
_entity_poly.pdbx_seq_one_letter_code
_entity_poly.pdbx_strand_id
1 'polypeptide(L)'
;MARDHRRVPQDALIISPDGRTVRRSRWWTPPEPVRTLADGAPLVREALAAAVDARTRQGGVVSCDLSGGLDSTSICFLADRSPARVVASTWPGRDPADTDLYWAEQAARSLPEIDHVVWDADTSPLVYTGLLDIDDLLDEPTIGVMDRSRVLHHLPGLAERGSRLHLTGIGGDHVAWCSEAYYHRLLRTRPLFALRQLRGFRALWQWPLGGTARALADSRPYGKWLADSSGRLRDPLPATVSTSLGWGMPPRLFDWVTADAERMAQRALREAAMTAVPLHPDRGLHTDLEQILSCTRIIRQWDRMAARAGVPMASPFLDDRVIEACLAVRPSERVTPWQYKPLLTAAMSGIVPDACLRRTNKAAASMDASNGLREHRADLLALWEGSRLEQLGLVDGTALRRLAQRPATPELRDAILYSTIAAEVWLRGLHRTSEPKAPASS
;
A
#
# COMPACT_ATOMS: atom_id res chain seq x y z
N MET A 1 -5.19 19.78 -26.96
CA MET A 1 -5.12 18.29 -27.00
C MET A 1 -3.95 17.86 -26.10
N ALA A 2 -4.15 17.85 -24.79
CA ALA A 2 -3.14 17.33 -23.86
C ALA A 2 -3.14 15.81 -24.03
N ARG A 3 -2.08 15.26 -24.65
CA ARG A 3 -1.89 13.80 -24.66
C ARG A 3 -1.67 13.40 -23.21
N ASP A 4 -2.56 12.58 -22.67
CA ASP A 4 -2.44 11.98 -21.35
C ASP A 4 -1.16 11.13 -21.31
N HIS A 5 -0.07 11.72 -20.82
CA HIS A 5 1.21 11.04 -20.64
C HIS A 5 1.16 10.23 -19.34
N ARG A 6 0.34 9.17 -19.29
CA ARG A 6 0.39 8.21 -18.20
C ARG A 6 1.76 7.54 -18.20
N ARG A 7 2.61 7.95 -17.27
CA ARG A 7 3.93 7.35 -17.05
C ARG A 7 3.73 6.05 -16.31
N VAL A 8 4.12 4.96 -16.95
CA VAL A 8 4.35 3.71 -16.24
C VAL A 8 5.77 3.80 -15.71
N PRO A 9 6.06 3.48 -14.44
CA PRO A 9 7.39 3.62 -13.84
C PRO A 9 8.52 2.85 -14.53
N GLN A 10 8.19 1.96 -15.47
CA GLN A 10 9.14 1.30 -16.38
C GLN A 10 9.69 2.25 -17.47
N ASP A 11 9.10 3.43 -17.63
CA ASP A 11 9.38 4.37 -18.71
C ASP A 11 10.07 5.65 -18.21
N ALA A 12 11.05 6.08 -18.99
CA ALA A 12 11.74 7.35 -18.86
C ALA A 12 11.35 8.26 -20.03
N LEU A 13 11.33 9.56 -19.77
CA LEU A 13 11.26 10.59 -20.80
C LEU A 13 12.64 11.21 -20.96
N ILE A 14 13.19 11.08 -22.15
CA ILE A 14 14.44 11.72 -22.55
C ILE A 14 14.04 12.98 -23.31
N ILE A 15 14.28 14.13 -22.68
CA ILE A 15 14.00 15.45 -23.25
C ILE A 15 15.33 15.99 -23.76
N SER A 16 15.39 16.36 -25.05
CA SER A 16 16.58 16.99 -25.63
C SER A 16 16.85 18.36 -24.99
N PRO A 17 18.10 18.86 -25.04
CA PRO A 17 18.46 20.16 -24.46
C PRO A 17 17.65 21.34 -25.01
N ASP A 18 17.12 21.23 -26.24
CA ASP A 18 16.26 22.25 -26.86
C ASP A 18 14.82 22.26 -26.32
N GLY A 19 14.47 21.31 -25.43
CA GLY A 19 13.13 21.16 -24.83
C GLY A 19 12.04 20.71 -25.82
N ARG A 20 12.39 20.41 -27.07
CA ARG A 20 11.41 20.15 -28.16
C ARG A 20 11.29 18.69 -28.53
N THR A 21 12.37 17.92 -28.42
CA THR A 21 12.34 16.49 -28.73
C THR A 21 12.12 15.70 -27.45
N VAL A 22 11.00 14.98 -27.39
CA VAL A 22 10.68 14.08 -26.28
C VAL A 22 10.67 12.65 -26.79
N ARG A 23 11.60 11.82 -26.29
CA ARG A 23 11.65 10.39 -26.55
C ARG A 23 11.25 9.62 -25.30
N ARG A 24 10.24 8.75 -25.42
CA ARG A 24 9.93 7.74 -24.40
C ARG A 24 10.88 6.57 -24.57
N SER A 25 11.48 6.11 -23.47
CA SER A 25 12.33 4.93 -23.44
C SER A 25 11.91 4.06 -22.26
N ARG A 26 11.89 2.74 -22.43
CA ARG A 26 11.75 1.83 -21.30
C ARG A 26 13.12 1.70 -20.63
N TRP A 27 13.25 2.17 -19.40
CA TRP A 27 14.52 2.11 -18.65
C TRP A 27 14.61 0.89 -17.74
N TRP A 28 13.47 0.28 -17.38
CA TRP A 28 13.41 -0.85 -16.48
C TRP A 28 12.46 -1.95 -17.00
N THR A 29 12.78 -3.21 -16.72
CA THR A 29 11.93 -4.37 -16.99
C THR A 29 12.09 -5.34 -15.82
N PRO A 30 11.00 -5.94 -15.30
CA PRO A 30 11.11 -6.89 -14.20
C PRO A 30 12.02 -8.07 -14.60
N PRO A 31 12.86 -8.57 -13.68
CA PRO A 31 13.70 -9.72 -13.96
C PRO A 31 12.85 -10.99 -14.14
N GLU A 32 13.38 -11.93 -14.92
CA GLU A 32 12.77 -13.26 -15.06
C GLU A 32 12.83 -14.01 -13.71
N PRO A 33 11.71 -14.56 -13.21
CA PRO A 33 11.63 -15.13 -11.88
C PRO A 33 12.13 -16.59 -11.84
N VAL A 34 13.41 -16.78 -12.12
CA VAL A 34 14.02 -18.11 -12.33
C VAL A 34 14.85 -18.61 -11.16
N ARG A 35 15.21 -17.74 -10.20
CA ARG A 35 16.07 -18.11 -9.05
C ARG A 35 15.30 -18.92 -8.02
N THR A 36 15.97 -19.89 -7.44
CA THR A 36 15.41 -20.64 -6.30
C THR A 36 15.34 -19.76 -5.06
N LEU A 37 14.60 -20.19 -4.04
CA LEU A 37 14.62 -19.51 -2.74
C LEU A 37 16.03 -19.48 -2.14
N ALA A 38 16.76 -20.59 -2.23
CA ALA A 38 18.11 -20.72 -1.69
C ALA A 38 19.11 -19.76 -2.34
N ASP A 39 19.02 -19.58 -3.67
CA ASP A 39 19.89 -18.67 -4.42
C ASP A 39 19.44 -17.20 -4.28
N GLY A 40 18.13 -16.97 -4.16
CA GLY A 40 17.54 -15.64 -4.10
C GLY A 40 17.63 -14.96 -2.75
N ALA A 41 17.47 -15.72 -1.66
CA ALA A 41 17.44 -15.17 -0.30
C ALA A 41 18.73 -14.39 0.08
N PRO A 42 19.96 -14.86 -0.24
CA PRO A 42 21.17 -14.08 0.00
C PRO A 42 21.20 -12.76 -0.78
N LEU A 43 20.71 -12.74 -2.03
CA LEU A 43 20.66 -11.53 -2.86
C LEU A 43 19.65 -10.51 -2.32
N VAL A 44 18.50 -10.97 -1.82
CA VAL A 44 17.52 -10.12 -1.15
C VAL A 44 18.09 -9.55 0.14
N ARG A 45 18.81 -10.35 0.94
CA ARG A 45 19.51 -9.89 2.14
C ARG A 45 20.51 -8.78 1.80
N GLU A 46 21.36 -9.00 0.81
CA GLU A 46 22.36 -8.03 0.38
C GLU A 46 21.71 -6.74 -0.11
N ALA A 47 20.71 -6.84 -0.98
CA ALA A 47 20.00 -5.68 -1.51
C ALA A 47 19.31 -4.87 -0.40
N LEU A 48 18.63 -5.55 0.53
CA LEU A 48 17.93 -4.88 1.63
C LEU A 48 18.92 -4.25 2.62
N ALA A 49 20.02 -4.95 2.94
CA ALA A 49 21.08 -4.39 3.76
C ALA A 49 21.70 -3.15 3.12
N ALA A 50 21.98 -3.19 1.81
CA ALA A 50 22.49 -2.03 1.07
C ALA A 50 21.48 -0.87 1.02
N ALA A 51 20.18 -1.16 0.88
CA ALA A 51 19.14 -0.13 0.87
C ALA A 51 19.01 0.57 2.24
N VAL A 52 19.16 -0.18 3.34
CA VAL A 52 19.19 0.38 4.71
C VAL A 52 20.49 1.14 4.94
N ASP A 53 21.65 0.54 4.64
CA ASP A 53 22.97 1.17 4.77
C ASP A 53 23.04 2.49 4.00
N ALA A 54 22.46 2.54 2.80
CA ALA A 54 22.43 3.76 1.99
C ALA A 54 21.80 4.97 2.72
N ARG A 55 20.94 4.69 3.70
CA ARG A 55 20.19 5.68 4.49
C ARG A 55 20.83 5.93 5.86
N THR A 56 21.62 4.98 6.38
CA THR A 56 22.16 5.01 7.74
C THR A 56 23.68 5.19 7.82
N ARG A 57 24.45 4.90 6.75
CA ARG A 57 25.93 4.94 6.73
C ARG A 57 26.58 6.26 7.13
N GLN A 58 25.86 7.38 7.01
CA GLN A 58 26.35 8.69 7.43
C GLN A 58 26.35 8.88 8.96
N GLY A 59 25.85 7.89 9.71
CA GLY A 59 25.69 8.00 11.16
C GLY A 59 24.59 8.97 11.55
N GLY A 60 24.73 9.54 12.76
CA GLY A 60 23.70 10.35 13.41
C GLY A 60 22.60 9.48 14.02
N VAL A 61 21.45 10.08 14.34
CA VAL A 61 20.29 9.35 14.85
C VAL A 61 19.33 9.09 13.70
N VAL A 62 18.92 7.84 13.56
CA VAL A 62 17.84 7.42 12.66
C VAL A 62 16.77 6.72 13.47
N SER A 63 15.52 6.80 13.03
CA SER A 63 14.42 6.08 13.65
C SER A 63 13.91 4.99 12.73
N CYS A 64 13.42 3.89 13.29
CA CYS A 64 12.82 2.80 12.54
C CYS A 64 11.50 2.38 13.17
N ASP A 65 10.51 2.00 12.37
CA ASP A 65 9.37 1.23 12.89
C ASP A 65 9.85 -0.11 13.45
N LEU A 66 9.33 -0.49 14.63
CA LEU A 66 9.46 -1.82 15.21
C LEU A 66 8.07 -2.30 15.66
N SER A 67 7.26 -2.75 14.71
CA SER A 67 5.89 -3.19 14.98
C SER A 67 5.79 -4.67 15.40
N GLY A 68 6.92 -5.34 15.61
CA GLY A 68 6.99 -6.79 15.77
C GLY A 68 6.65 -7.61 14.51
N GLY A 69 6.29 -6.95 13.40
CA GLY A 69 6.09 -7.59 12.11
C GLY A 69 7.42 -7.89 11.44
N LEU A 70 7.45 -8.88 10.53
CA LEU A 70 8.69 -9.31 9.89
C LEU A 70 9.41 -8.17 9.15
N ASP A 71 8.66 -7.31 8.47
CA ASP A 71 9.22 -6.26 7.61
C ASP A 71 9.93 -5.17 8.43
N SER A 72 9.21 -4.54 9.37
CA SER A 72 9.73 -3.48 10.24
C SER A 72 10.88 -4.00 11.12
N THR A 73 10.74 -5.22 11.64
CA THR A 73 11.82 -5.90 12.37
C THR A 73 13.07 -6.08 11.50
N SER A 74 12.92 -6.52 10.25
CA SER A 74 14.06 -6.68 9.33
C SER A 74 14.81 -5.36 9.11
N ILE A 75 14.08 -4.25 8.92
CA ILE A 75 14.67 -2.92 8.77
C ILE A 75 15.41 -2.50 10.04
N CYS A 76 14.79 -2.67 11.21
CA CYS A 76 15.38 -2.29 12.50
C CYS A 76 16.69 -3.04 12.77
N PHE A 77 16.73 -4.37 12.56
CA PHE A 77 17.93 -5.18 12.74
C PHE A 77 19.04 -4.85 11.73
N LEU A 78 18.69 -4.46 10.50
CA LEU A 78 19.68 -4.00 9.53
C LEU A 78 20.20 -2.61 9.87
N ALA A 79 19.35 -1.72 10.39
CA ALA A 79 19.74 -0.37 10.78
C ALA A 79 20.67 -0.37 12.00
N ASP A 80 20.43 -1.26 12.97
CA ASP A 80 21.27 -1.43 14.18
C ASP A 80 22.73 -1.84 13.85
N ARG A 81 22.94 -2.44 12.68
CA ARG A 81 24.27 -2.86 12.21
C ARG A 81 25.06 -1.73 11.53
N SER A 82 24.49 -0.54 11.48
CA SER A 82 25.07 0.64 10.83
C SER A 82 25.72 1.57 11.87
N PRO A 83 26.51 2.59 11.46
CA PRO A 83 27.08 3.55 12.41
C PRO A 83 26.05 4.54 12.99
N ALA A 84 24.77 4.45 12.61
CA ALA A 84 23.73 5.33 13.15
C ALA A 84 23.18 4.80 14.48
N ARG A 85 22.89 5.71 15.42
CA ARG A 85 22.10 5.39 16.62
C ARG A 85 20.64 5.18 16.19
N VAL A 86 20.07 4.03 16.53
CA VAL A 86 18.69 3.70 16.15
C VAL A 86 17.71 4.00 17.28
N VAL A 87 16.66 4.76 16.95
CA VAL A 87 15.46 4.91 17.78
C VAL A 87 14.38 4.00 17.20
N ALA A 88 14.12 2.87 17.85
CA ALA A 88 13.06 1.95 17.42
C ALA A 88 11.71 2.41 17.97
N SER A 89 10.72 2.55 17.10
CA SER A 89 9.42 3.13 17.40
C SER A 89 8.33 2.07 17.30
N THR A 90 7.61 1.81 18.39
CA THR A 90 6.51 0.84 18.43
C THR A 90 5.19 1.54 18.75
N TRP A 91 4.19 1.24 17.92
CA TRP A 91 2.81 1.67 18.10
C TRP A 91 1.94 0.45 18.44
N PRO A 92 1.58 0.26 19.72
CA PRO A 92 0.56 -0.73 20.06
C PRO A 92 -0.79 -0.32 19.47
N GLY A 93 -1.53 -1.26 18.89
CA GLY A 93 -2.94 -1.05 18.59
C GLY A 93 -3.77 -1.01 19.88
N ARG A 94 -4.97 -0.42 19.79
CA ARG A 94 -5.92 -0.36 20.92
C ARG A 94 -6.68 -1.67 21.14
N ASP A 95 -6.48 -2.66 20.27
CA ASP A 95 -7.10 -3.98 20.41
C ASP A 95 -6.41 -4.77 21.54
N PRO A 96 -7.14 -5.22 22.57
CA PRO A 96 -6.56 -6.11 23.59
C PRO A 96 -6.03 -7.43 23.02
N ALA A 97 -6.48 -7.85 21.84
CA ALA A 97 -5.95 -9.02 21.13
C ALA A 97 -4.70 -8.70 20.29
N ASP A 98 -4.25 -7.45 20.26
CA ASP A 98 -3.02 -7.04 19.59
C ASP A 98 -1.81 -7.69 20.27
N THR A 99 -0.97 -8.35 19.46
CA THR A 99 0.28 -8.98 19.91
C THR A 99 1.52 -8.30 19.35
N ASP A 100 1.38 -7.24 18.56
CA ASP A 100 2.46 -6.50 17.91
C ASP A 100 3.44 -5.94 18.93
N LEU A 101 2.96 -5.36 20.04
CA LEU A 101 3.83 -4.87 21.13
C LEU A 101 4.65 -6.00 21.75
N TYR A 102 4.02 -7.14 22.06
CA TYR A 102 4.73 -8.31 22.59
C TYR A 102 5.88 -8.72 21.66
N TRP A 103 5.62 -8.81 20.36
CA TRP A 103 6.66 -9.19 19.39
C TRP A 103 7.71 -8.10 19.18
N ALA A 104 7.34 -6.83 19.25
CA ALA A 104 8.29 -5.72 19.20
C ALA A 104 9.24 -5.73 20.41
N GLU A 105 8.73 -5.97 21.62
CA GLU A 105 9.55 -6.11 22.82
C GLU A 105 10.46 -7.34 22.75
N GLN A 106 9.97 -8.48 22.24
CA GLN A 106 10.82 -9.66 22.01
C GLN A 106 11.97 -9.34 21.05
N ALA A 107 11.68 -8.62 19.96
CA ALA A 107 12.69 -8.19 19.00
C ALA A 107 13.69 -7.21 19.64
N ALA A 108 13.21 -6.20 20.37
CA ALA A 108 14.04 -5.18 21.02
C ALA A 108 15.02 -5.76 22.05
N ARG A 109 14.65 -6.83 22.77
CA ARG A 109 15.56 -7.53 23.70
C ARG A 109 16.83 -8.07 23.04
N SER A 110 16.81 -8.28 21.73
CA SER A 110 17.97 -8.75 20.96
C SER A 110 18.79 -7.59 20.36
N LEU A 111 18.41 -6.34 20.66
CA LEU A 111 19.03 -5.11 20.19
C LEU A 111 19.36 -4.23 21.42
N PRO A 112 20.44 -4.47 22.16
CA PRO A 112 20.68 -3.79 23.43
C PRO A 112 21.06 -2.30 23.29
N GLU A 113 21.55 -1.89 22.11
CA GLU A 113 22.09 -0.55 21.87
C GLU A 113 21.05 0.44 21.31
N ILE A 114 19.82 -0.02 21.02
CA ILE A 114 18.76 0.85 20.49
C ILE A 114 18.03 1.60 21.60
N ASP A 115 17.51 2.77 21.26
CA ASP A 115 16.51 3.47 22.06
C ASP A 115 15.11 2.98 21.64
N HIS A 116 14.52 2.05 22.39
CA HIS A 116 13.19 1.52 22.09
C HIS A 116 12.11 2.39 22.74
N VAL A 117 11.33 3.07 21.89
CA VAL A 117 10.23 3.96 22.27
C VAL A 117 8.90 3.27 21.97
N VAL A 118 8.13 3.04 23.03
CA VAL A 118 6.74 2.58 22.93
C VAL A 118 5.84 3.79 23.13
N TRP A 119 5.05 4.11 22.11
CA TRP A 119 4.09 5.23 22.18
C TRP A 119 2.81 4.81 22.87
N ASP A 120 2.14 5.77 23.49
CA ASP A 120 0.83 5.55 24.09
C ASP A 120 -0.22 5.32 22.98
N ALA A 121 -0.92 4.19 23.06
CA ALA A 121 -1.97 3.83 22.10
C ALA A 121 -3.14 4.82 22.15
N ASP A 122 -3.41 5.41 23.32
CA ASP A 122 -4.52 6.34 23.52
C ASP A 122 -4.22 7.73 22.97
N THR A 123 -2.94 8.10 22.86
CA THR A 123 -2.53 9.36 22.21
C THR A 123 -2.46 9.24 20.69
N SER A 124 -2.41 8.02 20.13
CA SER A 124 -2.35 7.81 18.69
C SER A 124 -3.61 8.33 17.99
N PRO A 125 -3.50 9.22 17.00
CA PRO A 125 -4.64 9.70 16.23
C PRO A 125 -5.38 8.56 15.55
N LEU A 126 -6.70 8.58 15.65
CA LEU A 126 -7.55 7.64 14.93
C LEU A 126 -7.64 7.99 13.44
N VAL A 127 -8.12 7.03 12.66
CA VAL A 127 -8.47 7.28 11.25
C VAL A 127 -9.44 8.46 11.18
N TYR A 128 -9.22 9.35 10.21
CA TYR A 128 -9.96 10.62 10.00
C TYR A 128 -9.61 11.79 10.93
N THR A 129 -8.71 11.64 11.91
CA THR A 129 -8.28 12.78 12.74
C THR A 129 -7.70 13.90 11.85
N GLY A 130 -8.16 15.15 12.04
CA GLY A 130 -7.66 16.31 11.30
C GLY A 130 -8.05 16.34 9.81
N LEU A 131 -9.10 15.62 9.42
CA LEU A 131 -9.51 15.47 8.02
C LEU A 131 -9.80 16.80 7.30
N LEU A 132 -10.37 17.78 8.00
CA LEU A 132 -10.72 19.09 7.43
C LEU A 132 -9.50 20.01 7.24
N ASP A 133 -8.40 19.72 7.94
CA ASP A 133 -7.18 20.52 7.98
C ASP A 133 -6.15 20.04 6.94
N ILE A 134 -6.47 19.00 6.16
CA ILE A 134 -5.59 18.50 5.11
C ILE A 134 -5.52 19.52 3.97
N ASP A 135 -4.37 20.18 3.87
CA ASP A 135 -4.06 21.20 2.85
C ASP A 135 -2.95 20.77 1.88
N ASP A 136 -2.45 19.54 2.02
CA ASP A 136 -1.42 18.99 1.16
C ASP A 136 -1.91 18.90 -0.28
N LEU A 137 -1.26 19.66 -1.17
CA LEU A 137 -1.52 19.57 -2.61
C LEU A 137 -0.85 18.30 -3.15
N LEU A 138 -1.68 17.30 -3.43
CA LEU A 138 -1.25 16.02 -3.98
C LEU A 138 -1.51 15.99 -5.48
N ASP A 139 -0.62 15.29 -6.20
CA ASP A 139 -0.70 15.16 -7.67
C ASP A 139 -1.99 14.44 -8.12
N GLU A 140 -2.66 13.72 -7.20
CA GLU A 140 -3.83 12.88 -7.44
C GLU A 140 -4.61 12.59 -6.14
N PRO A 141 -5.88 12.17 -6.22
CA PRO A 141 -6.60 11.61 -5.07
C PRO A 141 -5.90 10.36 -4.53
N THR A 142 -5.84 10.25 -3.21
CA THR A 142 -5.11 9.17 -2.53
C THR A 142 -5.76 8.79 -1.21
N ILE A 143 -5.91 7.49 -0.98
CA ILE A 143 -6.45 6.98 0.29
C ILE A 143 -5.46 7.17 1.45
N GLY A 144 -4.18 7.41 1.16
CA GLY A 144 -3.15 7.64 2.17
C GLY A 144 -3.41 8.86 3.07
N VAL A 145 -4.29 9.79 2.65
CA VAL A 145 -4.69 10.91 3.51
C VAL A 145 -5.47 10.49 4.76
N MET A 146 -6.07 9.29 4.78
CA MET A 146 -6.88 8.83 5.92
C MET A 146 -6.05 8.53 7.16
N ASP A 147 -4.83 8.03 6.94
CA ASP A 147 -3.86 7.73 7.99
C ASP A 147 -2.81 8.85 8.16
N ARG A 148 -2.98 9.99 7.49
CA ARG A 148 -2.01 11.10 7.54
C ARG A 148 -1.66 11.48 8.97
N SER A 149 -2.66 11.79 9.78
CA SER A 149 -2.43 12.24 11.16
C SER A 149 -1.74 11.16 11.99
N ARG A 150 -2.07 9.89 11.77
CA ARG A 150 -1.42 8.76 12.44
C ARG A 150 0.05 8.62 12.02
N VAL A 151 0.33 8.67 10.72
CA VAL A 151 1.69 8.53 10.16
C VAL A 151 2.61 9.69 10.56
N LEU A 152 2.08 10.89 10.76
CA LEU A 152 2.89 12.07 11.08
C LEU A 152 3.05 12.32 12.58
N HIS A 153 2.22 11.70 13.44
CA HIS A 153 2.10 12.09 14.84
C HIS A 153 3.36 11.83 15.69
N HIS A 154 4.11 10.75 15.44
CA HIS A 154 5.38 10.49 16.16
C HIS A 154 6.55 11.32 15.65
N LEU A 155 6.46 11.89 14.43
CA LEU A 155 7.63 12.53 13.81
C LEU A 155 8.21 13.67 14.67
N PRO A 156 7.42 14.55 15.32
CA PRO A 156 7.96 15.53 16.26
C PRO A 156 8.72 14.91 17.43
N GLY A 157 8.16 13.87 18.07
CA GLY A 157 8.83 13.18 19.16
C GLY A 157 10.10 12.43 18.73
N LEU A 158 10.16 11.97 17.48
CA LEU A 158 11.39 11.43 16.89
C LEU A 158 12.41 12.53 16.56
N ALA A 159 11.95 13.71 16.12
CA ALA A 159 12.80 14.86 15.85
C ALA A 159 13.46 15.38 17.15
N GLU A 160 12.72 15.43 18.25
CA GLU A 160 13.24 15.77 19.59
C GLU A 160 14.35 14.82 20.05
N ARG A 161 14.28 13.55 19.62
CA ARG A 161 15.33 12.54 19.83
C ARG A 161 16.49 12.63 18.85
N GLY A 162 16.48 13.64 17.97
CA GLY A 162 17.53 13.94 16.99
C GLY A 162 17.42 13.12 15.70
N SER A 163 16.32 12.40 15.48
CA SER A 163 16.15 11.57 14.29
C SER A 163 16.14 12.43 13.02
N ARG A 164 17.10 12.17 12.12
CA ARG A 164 17.19 12.86 10.82
C ARG A 164 16.38 12.18 9.72
N LEU A 165 15.95 10.93 9.94
CA LEU A 165 15.30 10.08 8.97
C LEU A 165 14.51 8.97 9.68
N HIS A 166 13.29 8.71 9.21
CA HIS A 166 12.46 7.63 9.69
C HIS A 166 12.36 6.50 8.66
N LEU A 167 12.79 5.29 9.03
CA LEU A 167 12.75 4.09 8.20
C LEU A 167 11.51 3.27 8.52
N THR A 168 10.80 2.85 7.48
CA THR A 168 9.57 2.04 7.60
C THR A 168 9.76 0.66 7.01
N GLY A 169 8.99 -0.31 7.51
CA GLY A 169 8.86 -1.65 6.90
C GLY A 169 7.90 -1.70 5.71
N ILE A 170 7.33 -0.56 5.31
CA ILE A 170 6.29 -0.51 4.26
C ILE A 170 6.89 -0.96 2.92
N GLY A 171 6.09 -1.70 2.14
CA GLY A 171 6.53 -2.33 0.90
C GLY A 171 7.03 -3.77 1.08
N GLY A 172 7.37 -4.20 2.30
CA GLY A 172 7.80 -5.58 2.57
C GLY A 172 6.78 -6.62 2.13
N ASP A 173 5.50 -6.45 2.49
CA ASP A 173 4.39 -7.26 1.96
C ASP A 173 4.36 -7.29 0.43
N HIS A 174 4.59 -6.16 -0.24
CA HIS A 174 4.40 -6.03 -1.69
C HIS A 174 5.48 -6.75 -2.50
N VAL A 175 6.69 -6.90 -1.94
CA VAL A 175 7.83 -7.52 -2.63
C VAL A 175 8.12 -8.94 -2.12
N ALA A 176 7.96 -9.18 -0.82
CA ALA A 176 8.26 -10.46 -0.19
C ALA A 176 7.07 -11.43 -0.15
N TRP A 177 5.84 -10.93 -0.29
CA TRP A 177 4.63 -11.74 -0.45
C TRP A 177 4.01 -11.46 -1.81
N CYS A 178 4.18 -12.37 -2.77
CA CYS A 178 3.65 -12.18 -4.11
C CYS A 178 2.22 -12.70 -4.28
N SER A 179 1.58 -12.32 -5.39
CA SER A 179 0.18 -12.60 -5.70
C SER A 179 -0.13 -14.08 -5.94
N GLU A 180 -1.25 -14.58 -5.41
CA GLU A 180 -1.74 -15.91 -5.75
C GLU A 180 -2.09 -16.06 -7.25
N ALA A 181 -2.20 -14.97 -8.01
CA ALA A 181 -2.50 -15.01 -9.43
C ALA A 181 -1.42 -15.72 -10.26
N TYR A 182 -0.21 -15.92 -9.74
CA TYR A 182 0.80 -16.80 -10.35
C TYR A 182 0.30 -18.24 -10.55
N TYR A 183 -0.65 -18.70 -9.72
CA TYR A 183 -1.23 -20.04 -9.86
C TYR A 183 -2.10 -20.19 -11.11
N HIS A 184 -2.55 -19.09 -11.73
CA HIS A 184 -3.20 -19.13 -13.03
C HIS A 184 -2.25 -19.67 -14.12
N ARG A 185 -1.01 -19.15 -14.19
CA ARG A 185 0.00 -19.65 -15.13
C ARG A 185 0.57 -20.99 -14.69
N LEU A 186 0.87 -21.18 -13.40
CA LEU A 186 1.44 -22.44 -12.90
C LEU A 186 0.53 -23.64 -13.14
N LEU A 187 -0.81 -23.46 -13.12
CA LEU A 187 -1.72 -24.55 -13.48
C LEU A 187 -1.51 -25.06 -14.90
N ARG A 188 -1.13 -24.18 -15.84
CA ARG A 188 -0.92 -24.50 -17.25
C ARG A 188 0.45 -25.11 -17.52
N THR A 189 1.46 -24.76 -16.73
CA THR A 189 2.85 -25.23 -16.93
C THR A 189 3.25 -26.37 -15.99
N ARG A 190 2.67 -26.44 -14.78
CA ARG A 190 2.98 -27.41 -13.71
C ARG A 190 1.70 -27.83 -12.97
N PRO A 191 0.74 -28.50 -13.64
CA PRO A 191 -0.61 -28.72 -13.12
C PRO A 191 -0.66 -29.45 -11.78
N LEU A 192 0.09 -30.55 -11.61
CA LEU A 192 0.08 -31.34 -10.37
C LEU A 192 0.58 -30.52 -9.17
N PHE A 193 1.62 -29.71 -9.37
CA PHE A 193 2.14 -28.81 -8.35
C PHE A 193 1.10 -27.72 -8.01
N ALA A 194 0.57 -27.03 -9.02
CA ALA A 194 -0.41 -25.97 -8.82
C ALA A 194 -1.66 -26.47 -8.11
N LEU A 195 -2.19 -27.64 -8.47
CA LEU A 195 -3.36 -28.25 -7.82
C LEU A 195 -3.10 -28.55 -6.33
N ARG A 196 -1.90 -29.03 -5.96
CA ARG A 196 -1.54 -29.25 -4.56
C ARG A 196 -1.56 -27.95 -3.76
N GLN A 197 -0.97 -26.89 -4.31
CA GLN A 197 -0.91 -25.59 -3.64
C GLN A 197 -2.29 -24.91 -3.58
N LEU A 198 -3.07 -24.97 -4.66
CA LEU A 198 -4.44 -24.43 -4.70
C LEU A 198 -5.36 -25.11 -3.70
N ARG A 199 -5.17 -26.41 -3.39
CA ARG A 199 -5.89 -27.06 -2.28
C ARG A 199 -5.58 -26.40 -0.94
N GLY A 200 -4.33 -26.02 -0.70
CA GLY A 200 -3.92 -25.27 0.49
C GLY A 200 -4.53 -23.89 0.55
N PHE A 201 -4.44 -23.09 -0.53
CA PHE A 201 -5.05 -21.74 -0.57
C PHE A 201 -6.57 -21.78 -0.41
N ARG A 202 -7.23 -22.80 -0.98
CA ARG A 202 -8.66 -22.99 -0.77
C ARG A 202 -9.01 -23.27 0.69
N ALA A 203 -8.18 -24.01 1.42
CA ALA A 203 -8.39 -24.24 2.84
C ALA A 203 -8.08 -22.97 3.66
N LEU A 204 -6.98 -22.28 3.35
CA LEU A 204 -6.54 -21.07 4.03
C LEU A 204 -7.55 -19.92 3.89
N TRP A 205 -8.04 -19.69 2.67
CA TRP A 205 -8.94 -18.57 2.34
C TRP A 205 -10.41 -18.99 2.18
N GLN A 206 -10.73 -20.24 2.49
CA GLN A 206 -12.08 -20.83 2.37
C GLN A 206 -12.70 -20.68 0.97
N TRP A 207 -11.88 -20.76 -0.08
CA TRP A 207 -12.35 -20.53 -1.44
C TRP A 207 -13.26 -21.66 -1.96
N PRO A 208 -14.46 -21.32 -2.49
CA PRO A 208 -15.36 -22.29 -3.07
C PRO A 208 -14.75 -22.92 -4.32
N LEU A 209 -14.98 -24.22 -4.52
CA LEU A 209 -14.42 -24.97 -5.65
C LEU A 209 -14.85 -24.37 -7.00
N GLY A 210 -16.14 -24.07 -7.14
CA GLY A 210 -16.68 -23.49 -8.38
C GLY A 210 -16.10 -22.12 -8.71
N GLY A 211 -15.91 -21.26 -7.69
CA GLY A 211 -15.26 -19.96 -7.86
C GLY A 211 -13.79 -20.09 -8.26
N THR A 212 -13.08 -21.05 -7.65
CA THR A 212 -11.68 -21.35 -7.99
C THR A 212 -11.54 -21.83 -9.43
N ALA A 213 -12.36 -22.81 -9.84
CA ALA A 213 -12.34 -23.34 -11.19
C ALA A 213 -12.65 -22.24 -12.23
N ARG A 214 -13.66 -21.40 -11.97
CA ARG A 214 -14.02 -20.28 -12.85
C ARG A 214 -12.88 -19.27 -13.00
N ALA A 215 -12.22 -18.89 -11.89
CA ALA A 215 -11.13 -17.92 -11.92
C ALA A 215 -9.91 -18.45 -12.70
N LEU A 216 -9.60 -19.75 -12.57
CA LEU A 216 -8.49 -20.40 -13.28
C LEU A 216 -8.79 -20.63 -14.77
N ALA A 217 -10.05 -20.92 -15.10
CA ALA A 217 -10.52 -21.11 -16.47
C ALA A 217 -10.63 -19.79 -17.25
N ASP A 218 -10.77 -18.65 -16.56
CA ASP A 218 -10.86 -17.34 -17.19
C ASP A 218 -9.59 -17.03 -18.00
N SER A 219 -9.72 -16.93 -19.32
CA SER A 219 -8.64 -16.63 -20.28
C SER A 219 -8.74 -15.23 -20.88
N ARG A 220 -9.65 -14.37 -20.38
CA ARG A 220 -9.85 -13.03 -20.93
C ARG A 220 -8.54 -12.22 -20.87
N PRO A 221 -8.15 -11.53 -21.97
CA PRO A 221 -7.08 -10.53 -21.94
C PRO A 221 -7.43 -9.36 -21.00
N TYR A 222 -6.40 -8.66 -20.52
CA TYR A 222 -6.56 -7.55 -19.57
C TYR A 222 -7.55 -6.48 -20.05
N GLY A 223 -7.41 -5.99 -21.29
CA GLY A 223 -8.33 -5.00 -21.86
C GLY A 223 -9.78 -5.48 -21.90
N LYS A 224 -10.03 -6.76 -22.23
CA LYS A 224 -11.38 -7.34 -22.20
C LYS A 224 -11.92 -7.44 -20.79
N TRP A 225 -11.10 -7.85 -19.81
CA TRP A 225 -11.50 -7.88 -18.40
C TRP A 225 -11.89 -6.48 -17.89
N LEU A 226 -11.14 -5.44 -18.27
CA LEU A 226 -11.44 -4.05 -17.92
C LEU A 226 -12.72 -3.56 -18.61
N ALA A 227 -12.89 -3.83 -19.91
CA ALA A 227 -14.09 -3.48 -20.66
C ALA A 227 -15.35 -4.13 -20.05
N ASP A 228 -15.30 -5.43 -19.76
CA ASP A 228 -16.41 -6.16 -19.15
C ASP A 228 -16.74 -5.65 -17.75
N SER A 229 -15.79 -5.02 -17.05
CA SER A 229 -16.01 -4.42 -15.73
C SER A 229 -16.82 -3.13 -15.80
N SER A 230 -16.81 -2.42 -16.94
CA SER A 230 -17.62 -1.21 -17.14
C SER A 230 -19.13 -1.49 -17.05
N GLY A 231 -19.59 -2.70 -17.40
CA GLY A 231 -21.00 -3.08 -17.32
C GLY A 231 -21.45 -3.59 -15.95
N ARG A 232 -20.54 -3.69 -14.97
CA ARG A 232 -20.75 -4.39 -13.68
C ARG A 232 -20.35 -3.53 -12.48
N LEU A 233 -20.47 -2.21 -12.62
CA LEU A 233 -20.02 -1.26 -11.60
C LEU A 233 -20.86 -1.30 -10.32
N ARG A 234 -22.13 -1.71 -10.43
CA ARG A 234 -23.07 -1.86 -9.30
C ARG A 234 -23.21 -3.31 -8.83
N ASP A 235 -22.52 -4.26 -9.46
CA ASP A 235 -22.55 -5.65 -9.02
C ASP A 235 -21.93 -5.75 -7.61
N PRO A 236 -22.33 -6.75 -6.80
CA PRO A 236 -21.64 -7.04 -5.55
C PRO A 236 -20.12 -7.21 -5.76
N LEU A 237 -19.37 -6.99 -4.67
CA LEU A 237 -17.94 -7.28 -4.67
C LEU A 237 -17.72 -8.76 -5.06
N PRO A 238 -16.80 -9.03 -6.00
CA PRO A 238 -16.53 -10.41 -6.39
C PRO A 238 -15.95 -11.20 -5.21
N ALA A 239 -16.17 -12.52 -5.22
CA ALA A 239 -15.53 -13.41 -4.25
C ALA A 239 -14.00 -13.27 -4.29
N THR A 240 -13.35 -13.33 -3.13
CA THR A 240 -11.90 -13.14 -2.96
C THR A 240 -11.06 -13.99 -3.93
N VAL A 241 -11.47 -15.23 -4.19
CA VAL A 241 -10.81 -16.10 -5.18
C VAL A 241 -10.71 -15.49 -6.59
N SER A 242 -11.71 -14.72 -7.00
CA SER A 242 -11.73 -14.10 -8.34
C SER A 242 -10.78 -12.91 -8.42
N THR A 243 -10.60 -12.18 -7.31
CA THR A 243 -9.66 -11.06 -7.24
C THR A 243 -8.23 -11.54 -7.05
N SER A 244 -8.03 -12.59 -6.24
CA SER A 244 -6.71 -13.18 -5.96
C SER A 244 -6.12 -13.95 -7.14
N LEU A 245 -6.95 -14.58 -8.00
CA LEU A 245 -6.46 -15.34 -9.18
C LEU A 245 -6.69 -14.63 -10.53
N GLY A 246 -7.35 -13.47 -10.50
CA GLY A 246 -7.72 -12.67 -11.66
C GLY A 246 -6.64 -11.68 -12.08
N TRP A 247 -7.04 -10.66 -12.86
CA TRP A 247 -6.17 -9.53 -13.19
C TRP A 247 -6.08 -8.50 -12.04
N GLY A 248 -7.00 -8.52 -11.09
CA GLY A 248 -7.05 -7.59 -9.96
C GLY A 248 -8.46 -7.39 -9.43
N MET A 249 -8.64 -6.41 -8.54
CA MET A 249 -9.95 -5.97 -8.07
C MET A 249 -10.65 -5.17 -9.19
N PRO A 250 -11.80 -5.63 -9.72
CA PRO A 250 -12.54 -4.85 -10.70
C PRO A 250 -13.16 -3.61 -10.04
N PRO A 251 -13.26 -2.48 -10.75
CA PRO A 251 -13.86 -1.26 -10.21
C PRO A 251 -15.32 -1.50 -9.79
N ARG A 252 -15.70 -0.87 -8.67
CA ARG A 252 -17.07 -0.84 -8.15
C ARG A 252 -17.43 0.58 -7.75
N LEU A 253 -18.71 0.92 -7.92
CA LEU A 253 -19.28 2.18 -7.47
C LEU A 253 -20.10 1.95 -6.22
N PHE A 254 -20.10 2.95 -5.36
CA PHE A 254 -20.92 2.97 -4.16
C PHE A 254 -22.31 3.55 -4.45
N ASP A 255 -23.25 3.28 -3.56
CA ASP A 255 -24.65 3.66 -3.73
C ASP A 255 -24.87 5.17 -3.85
N TRP A 256 -24.02 5.97 -3.20
CA TRP A 256 -24.07 7.44 -3.28
C TRP A 256 -23.51 8.02 -4.59
N VAL A 257 -22.92 7.22 -5.48
CA VAL A 257 -22.46 7.73 -6.79
C VAL A 257 -23.68 7.99 -7.68
N THR A 258 -23.74 9.15 -8.33
CA THR A 258 -24.88 9.51 -9.18
C THR A 258 -24.92 8.70 -10.49
N ALA A 259 -26.08 8.65 -11.14
CA ALA A 259 -26.23 7.98 -12.43
C ALA A 259 -25.40 8.64 -13.54
N ASP A 260 -25.18 9.96 -13.47
CA ASP A 260 -24.30 10.68 -14.39
C ASP A 260 -22.83 10.32 -14.18
N ALA A 261 -22.36 10.30 -12.93
CA ALA A 261 -21.00 9.85 -12.60
C ALA A 261 -20.76 8.40 -13.00
N GLU A 262 -21.77 7.53 -12.84
CA GLU A 262 -21.70 6.17 -13.32
C GLU A 262 -21.51 6.13 -14.85
N ARG A 263 -22.31 6.87 -15.62
CA ARG A 263 -22.12 6.96 -17.08
C ARG A 263 -20.72 7.46 -17.46
N MET A 264 -20.19 8.44 -16.72
CA MET A 264 -18.83 8.95 -16.93
C MET A 264 -17.78 7.87 -16.66
N ALA A 265 -17.88 7.16 -15.52
CA ALA A 265 -16.98 6.07 -15.16
C ALA A 265 -17.03 4.94 -16.19
N GLN A 266 -18.22 4.57 -16.66
CA GLN A 266 -18.40 3.56 -17.71
C GLN A 266 -17.69 3.94 -19.02
N ARG A 267 -17.86 5.20 -19.47
CA ARG A 267 -17.17 5.71 -20.67
C ARG A 267 -15.66 5.70 -20.49
N ALA A 268 -15.16 6.24 -19.39
CA ALA A 268 -13.73 6.27 -19.08
C ALA A 268 -13.10 4.87 -19.04
N LEU A 269 -13.79 3.89 -18.46
CA LEU A 269 -13.33 2.50 -18.43
C LEU A 269 -13.32 1.85 -19.80
N ARG A 270 -14.34 2.07 -20.63
CA ARG A 270 -14.39 1.54 -22.00
C ARG A 270 -13.29 2.15 -22.85
N GLU A 271 -13.08 3.45 -22.75
CA GLU A 271 -12.00 4.16 -23.47
C GLU A 271 -10.62 3.66 -23.04
N ALA A 272 -10.38 3.56 -21.73
CA ALA A 272 -9.14 3.00 -21.20
C ALA A 272 -8.92 1.56 -21.69
N ALA A 273 -9.97 0.73 -21.68
CA ALA A 273 -9.89 -0.67 -22.09
C ALA A 273 -9.46 -0.88 -23.55
N MET A 274 -9.69 0.09 -24.45
CA MET A 274 -9.27 0.00 -25.85
C MET A 274 -7.74 -0.03 -26.02
N THR A 275 -7.01 0.59 -25.10
CA THR A 275 -5.53 0.72 -25.17
C THR A 275 -4.82 0.12 -23.96
N ALA A 276 -5.58 -0.44 -23.02
CA ALA A 276 -5.05 -1.04 -21.80
C ALA A 276 -4.19 -2.26 -22.09
N VAL A 277 -2.92 -2.17 -21.70
CA VAL A 277 -1.98 -3.28 -21.65
C VAL A 277 -1.65 -3.60 -20.19
N PRO A 278 -1.56 -4.88 -19.80
CA PRO A 278 -1.15 -5.21 -18.45
C PRO A 278 0.33 -4.85 -18.25
N LEU A 279 0.71 -4.58 -17.00
CA LEU A 279 2.12 -4.34 -16.62
C LEU A 279 3.03 -5.54 -16.94
N HIS A 280 2.45 -6.74 -17.01
CA HIS A 280 3.10 -7.96 -17.48
C HIS A 280 2.04 -8.95 -18.02
N PRO A 281 2.31 -9.78 -19.04
CA PRO A 281 1.35 -10.76 -19.55
C PRO A 281 1.00 -11.89 -18.58
N ASP A 282 1.87 -12.17 -17.60
CA ASP A 282 1.54 -13.03 -16.46
C ASP A 282 0.70 -12.26 -15.42
N ARG A 283 -0.42 -12.84 -14.99
CA ARG A 283 -1.34 -12.21 -14.03
C ARG A 283 -0.70 -11.97 -12.67
N GLY A 284 0.07 -12.94 -12.17
CA GLY A 284 0.79 -12.81 -10.90
C GLY A 284 1.75 -11.65 -10.92
N LEU A 285 2.62 -11.58 -11.94
CA LEU A 285 3.57 -10.48 -12.05
C LEU A 285 2.89 -9.13 -12.36
N HIS A 286 1.78 -9.12 -13.09
CA HIS A 286 0.99 -7.91 -13.24
C HIS A 286 0.49 -7.38 -11.89
N THR A 287 -0.07 -8.25 -11.05
CA THR A 287 -0.59 -7.90 -9.73
C THR A 287 0.52 -7.51 -8.75
N ASP A 288 1.66 -8.21 -8.75
CA ASP A 288 2.83 -7.79 -7.96
C ASP A 288 3.24 -6.35 -8.32
N LEU A 289 3.42 -6.09 -9.62
CA LEU A 289 3.81 -4.77 -10.09
C LEU A 289 2.75 -3.72 -9.75
N GLU A 290 1.47 -3.99 -10.00
CA GLU A 290 0.38 -3.04 -9.71
C GLU A 290 0.36 -2.65 -8.23
N GLN A 291 0.49 -3.62 -7.32
CA GLN A 291 0.52 -3.39 -5.89
C GLN A 291 1.76 -2.57 -5.48
N ILE A 292 2.96 -2.93 -5.97
CA ILE A 292 4.20 -2.17 -5.70
C ILE A 292 4.03 -0.71 -6.16
N LEU A 293 3.42 -0.49 -7.32
CA LEU A 293 3.18 0.85 -7.85
C LEU A 293 2.15 1.64 -7.05
N SER A 294 1.06 1.00 -6.65
CA SER A 294 0.05 1.60 -5.78
C SER A 294 0.68 2.05 -4.44
N CYS A 295 1.48 1.18 -3.83
CA CYS A 295 2.18 1.46 -2.58
C CYS A 295 3.19 2.60 -2.69
N THR A 296 4.07 2.57 -3.70
CA THR A 296 5.05 3.65 -3.94
C THR A 296 4.41 5.01 -4.17
N ARG A 297 3.24 5.08 -4.82
CA ARG A 297 2.48 6.33 -5.01
C ARG A 297 2.01 6.91 -3.67
N ILE A 298 1.51 6.07 -2.76
CA ILE A 298 1.11 6.49 -1.42
C ILE A 298 2.34 6.93 -0.62
N ILE A 299 3.40 6.12 -0.61
CA ILE A 299 4.61 6.40 0.19
C ILE A 299 5.31 7.68 -0.25
N ARG A 300 5.36 7.97 -1.56
CA ARG A 300 5.88 9.24 -2.07
C ARG A 300 5.14 10.45 -1.47
N GLN A 301 3.84 10.33 -1.24
CA GLN A 301 3.05 11.42 -0.66
C GLN A 301 3.31 11.54 0.84
N TRP A 302 3.37 10.42 1.56
CA TRP A 302 3.74 10.41 2.98
C TRP A 302 5.15 10.94 3.23
N ASP A 303 6.14 10.60 2.41
CA ASP A 303 7.48 11.16 2.51
C ASP A 303 7.49 12.69 2.35
N ARG A 304 6.76 13.23 1.37
CA ARG A 304 6.60 14.69 1.21
C ARG A 304 5.96 15.34 2.45
N MET A 305 4.93 14.71 3.02
CA MET A 305 4.27 15.21 4.23
C MET A 305 5.21 15.15 5.44
N ALA A 306 5.94 14.04 5.59
CA ALA A 306 6.88 13.80 6.68
C ALA A 306 8.08 14.77 6.63
N ALA A 307 8.62 15.02 5.43
CA ALA A 307 9.66 16.01 5.22
C ALA A 307 9.21 17.43 5.63
N ARG A 308 7.95 17.80 5.35
CA ARG A 308 7.35 19.07 5.84
C ARG A 308 7.18 19.10 7.35
N ALA A 309 6.94 17.94 7.99
CA ALA A 309 6.84 17.78 9.43
C ALA A 309 8.21 17.71 10.15
N GLY A 310 9.32 17.77 9.41
CA GLY A 310 10.68 17.88 9.96
C GLY A 310 11.49 16.58 9.99
N VAL A 311 10.88 15.42 9.72
CA VAL A 311 11.57 14.12 9.66
C VAL A 311 11.15 13.40 8.38
N PRO A 312 11.99 13.38 7.33
CA PRO A 312 11.67 12.65 6.10
C PRO A 312 11.54 11.15 6.37
N MET A 313 10.85 10.44 5.48
CA MET A 313 10.59 9.01 5.61
C MET A 313 11.23 8.23 4.46
N ALA A 314 11.60 6.98 4.73
CA ALA A 314 12.01 6.06 3.67
C ALA A 314 11.52 4.64 3.90
N SER A 315 11.28 3.93 2.81
CA SER A 315 10.83 2.54 2.79
C SER A 315 11.84 1.69 2.02
N PRO A 316 12.85 1.09 2.68
CA PRO A 316 13.93 0.36 2.00
C PRO A 316 13.46 -0.83 1.15
N PHE A 317 12.31 -1.43 1.45
CA PHE A 317 11.72 -2.48 0.62
C PHE A 317 11.30 -2.01 -0.78
N LEU A 318 11.11 -0.71 -0.97
CA LEU A 318 10.74 -0.09 -2.24
C LEU A 318 11.96 0.42 -3.03
N ASP A 319 13.18 0.07 -2.60
CA ASP A 319 14.40 0.28 -3.37
C ASP A 319 14.41 -0.63 -4.61
N ASP A 320 14.80 -0.08 -5.78
CA ASP A 320 14.78 -0.81 -7.05
C ASP A 320 15.55 -2.13 -6.98
N ARG A 321 16.70 -2.15 -6.28
CA ARG A 321 17.52 -3.36 -6.16
C ARG A 321 16.85 -4.42 -5.27
N VAL A 322 16.09 -4.00 -4.27
CA VAL A 322 15.31 -4.91 -3.42
C VAL A 322 14.13 -5.49 -4.19
N ILE A 323 13.40 -4.65 -4.93
CA ILE A 323 12.31 -5.07 -5.80
C ILE A 323 12.83 -6.09 -6.82
N GLU A 324 13.92 -5.80 -7.52
CA GLU A 324 14.53 -6.70 -8.49
C GLU A 324 14.97 -8.04 -7.87
N ALA A 325 15.66 -8.00 -6.73
CA ALA A 325 16.10 -9.21 -6.05
C ALA A 325 14.90 -10.11 -5.66
N CYS A 326 13.83 -9.50 -5.14
CA CYS A 326 12.60 -10.21 -4.78
C CYS A 326 11.88 -10.78 -6.01
N LEU A 327 11.70 -9.99 -7.07
CA LEU A 327 11.00 -10.40 -8.28
C LEU A 327 11.74 -11.51 -9.05
N ALA A 328 13.07 -11.61 -8.91
CA ALA A 328 13.85 -12.66 -9.56
C ALA A 328 13.67 -14.07 -8.96
N VAL A 329 13.05 -14.18 -7.78
CA VAL A 329 12.79 -15.45 -7.11
C VAL A 329 11.49 -16.07 -7.62
N ARG A 330 11.56 -17.38 -7.90
CA ARG A 330 10.42 -18.19 -8.37
C ARG A 330 9.17 -17.94 -7.52
N PRO A 331 8.01 -17.62 -8.11
CA PRO A 331 6.82 -17.31 -7.33
C PRO A 331 6.32 -18.50 -6.52
N SER A 332 6.53 -19.72 -7.03
CA SER A 332 6.19 -20.97 -6.34
C SER A 332 6.90 -21.17 -5.00
N GLU A 333 7.98 -20.43 -4.75
CA GLU A 333 8.75 -20.45 -3.51
C GLU A 333 8.60 -19.15 -2.69
N ARG A 334 7.93 -18.13 -3.23
CA ARG A 334 7.59 -16.87 -2.54
C ARG A 334 6.17 -16.88 -1.96
N VAL A 335 5.18 -17.38 -2.70
CA VAL A 335 3.77 -17.45 -2.29
C VAL A 335 3.32 -18.89 -2.12
N THR A 336 3.11 -19.30 -0.87
CA THR A 336 2.66 -20.65 -0.52
C THR A 336 1.57 -20.57 0.54
N PRO A 337 0.66 -21.55 0.60
CA PRO A 337 -0.37 -21.56 1.64
C PRO A 337 0.14 -22.10 2.99
N TRP A 338 1.45 -22.40 3.10
CA TRP A 338 2.03 -23.13 4.23
C TRP A 338 2.97 -22.26 5.08
N GLN A 339 3.55 -21.22 4.50
CA GLN A 339 4.55 -20.38 5.14
C GLN A 339 4.29 -18.93 4.77
N TYR A 340 4.28 -18.06 5.79
CA TYR A 340 4.22 -16.61 5.63
C TYR A 340 5.61 -16.08 5.26
N LYS A 341 5.71 -15.33 4.15
CA LYS A 341 6.93 -14.68 3.63
C LYS A 341 8.22 -15.54 3.66
N PRO A 342 8.21 -16.75 3.07
CA PRO A 342 9.37 -17.66 3.09
C PRO A 342 10.66 -17.00 2.58
N LEU A 343 10.56 -16.11 1.59
CA LEU A 343 11.70 -15.37 1.05
C LEU A 343 12.34 -14.43 2.07
N LEU A 344 11.54 -13.60 2.75
CA LEU A 344 12.08 -12.66 3.74
C LEU A 344 12.60 -13.40 4.98
N THR A 345 11.91 -14.45 5.41
CA THR A 345 12.35 -15.34 6.49
C THR A 345 13.72 -15.95 6.19
N ALA A 346 13.91 -16.52 5.00
CA ALA A 346 15.20 -17.06 4.58
C ALA A 346 16.27 -15.96 4.43
N ALA A 347 15.90 -14.81 3.85
CA ALA A 347 16.81 -13.69 3.67
C ALA A 347 17.32 -13.15 5.01
N MET A 348 16.49 -13.13 6.06
CA MET A 348 16.85 -12.54 7.35
C MET A 348 17.34 -13.54 8.41
N SER A 349 17.42 -14.83 8.07
CA SER A 349 17.97 -15.87 8.96
C SER A 349 19.42 -15.56 9.35
N GLY A 350 19.71 -15.60 10.66
CA GLY A 350 21.00 -15.20 11.24
C GLY A 350 21.20 -13.69 11.42
N ILE A 351 20.22 -12.86 11.04
CA ILE A 351 20.19 -11.42 11.34
C ILE A 351 19.08 -11.14 12.35
N VAL A 352 17.86 -11.58 12.04
CA VAL A 352 16.71 -11.47 12.93
C VAL A 352 16.56 -12.78 13.74
N PRO A 353 16.25 -12.71 15.05
CA PRO A 353 16.07 -13.89 15.88
C PRO A 353 15.00 -14.84 15.33
N ASP A 354 15.28 -16.15 15.35
CA ASP A 354 14.38 -17.16 14.78
C ASP A 354 12.96 -17.13 15.38
N ALA A 355 12.82 -16.70 16.64
CA ALA A 355 11.51 -16.55 17.27
C ALA A 355 10.65 -15.51 16.54
N CYS A 356 11.22 -14.37 16.16
CA CYS A 356 10.54 -13.32 15.40
C CYS A 356 10.26 -13.77 13.96
N LEU A 357 11.20 -14.50 13.35
CA LEU A 357 11.07 -15.06 11.99
C LEU A 357 9.95 -16.10 11.85
N ARG A 358 9.62 -16.82 12.94
CA ARG A 358 8.53 -17.81 12.95
C ARG A 358 7.14 -17.21 13.14
N ARG A 359 7.03 -15.89 13.34
CA ARG A 359 5.73 -15.23 13.49
C ARG A 359 4.94 -15.28 12.18
N THR A 360 3.70 -15.77 12.26
CA THR A 360 2.81 -15.94 11.09
C THR A 360 1.55 -15.07 11.14
N ASN A 361 1.41 -14.22 12.16
CA ASN A 361 0.26 -13.33 12.32
C ASN A 361 0.70 -11.87 12.44
N LYS A 362 -0.24 -10.94 12.23
CA LYS A 362 -0.11 -9.51 12.49
C LYS A 362 -1.45 -9.02 13.02
N ALA A 363 -1.46 -8.03 13.91
CA ALA A 363 -2.70 -7.46 14.41
C ALA A 363 -3.54 -6.84 13.27
N ALA A 364 -4.87 -6.92 13.41
CA ALA A 364 -5.80 -6.32 12.46
C ALA A 364 -6.14 -4.90 12.90
N ALA A 365 -5.92 -3.90 12.05
CA ALA A 365 -6.23 -2.50 12.35
C ALA A 365 -7.72 -2.12 12.21
N SER A 366 -8.62 -3.10 12.15
CA SER A 366 -10.05 -2.88 11.85
C SER A 366 -10.81 -2.16 12.96
N MET A 367 -10.42 -2.34 14.23
CA MET A 367 -11.05 -1.65 15.35
C MET A 367 -10.77 -0.14 15.34
N ASP A 368 -9.54 0.25 15.02
CA ASP A 368 -9.11 1.65 14.96
C ASP A 368 -9.87 2.45 13.91
N ALA A 369 -10.12 1.87 12.74
CA ALA A 369 -10.93 2.49 11.69
C ALA A 369 -12.41 2.67 12.12
N SER A 370 -12.96 1.67 12.83
CA SER A 370 -14.33 1.73 13.37
C SER A 370 -14.48 2.77 14.49
N ASN A 371 -13.47 2.88 15.38
CA ASN A 371 -13.41 3.91 16.41
C ASN A 371 -13.31 5.30 15.77
N GLY A 372 -12.40 5.50 14.82
CA GLY A 372 -12.19 6.78 14.14
C GLY A 372 -13.46 7.29 13.46
N LEU A 373 -14.19 6.41 12.79
CA LEU A 373 -15.48 6.74 12.17
C LEU A 373 -16.52 7.24 13.20
N ARG A 374 -16.57 6.63 14.39
CA ARG A 374 -17.50 7.04 15.44
C ARG A 374 -17.12 8.38 16.06
N GLU A 375 -15.84 8.58 16.34
CA GLU A 375 -15.33 9.79 16.99
C GLU A 375 -15.36 11.01 16.06
N HIS A 376 -14.99 10.84 14.79
CA HIS A 376 -14.93 11.92 13.79
C HIS A 376 -16.19 12.06 12.92
N ARG A 377 -17.33 11.55 13.40
CA ARG A 377 -18.61 11.64 12.66
C ARG A 377 -19.02 13.08 12.32
N ALA A 378 -18.72 14.04 13.22
CA ALA A 378 -19.05 15.45 13.03
C ALA A 378 -18.18 16.06 11.94
N ASP A 379 -16.90 15.74 11.92
CA ASP A 379 -15.95 16.18 10.88
C ASP A 379 -16.33 15.60 9.51
N LEU A 380 -16.76 14.33 9.48
CA LEU A 380 -17.28 13.71 8.26
C LEU A 380 -18.56 14.40 7.78
N LEU A 381 -19.49 14.77 8.68
CA LEU A 381 -20.67 15.55 8.30
C LEU A 381 -20.29 16.91 7.71
N ALA A 382 -19.39 17.62 8.38
CA ALA A 382 -18.88 18.91 7.91
C ALA A 382 -18.13 18.81 6.58
N LEU A 383 -17.44 17.68 6.32
CA LEU A 383 -16.82 17.43 5.01
C LEU A 383 -17.86 17.31 3.90
N TRP A 384 -19.00 16.70 4.17
CA TRP A 384 -20.09 16.55 3.20
C TRP A 384 -20.98 17.79 3.08
N GLU A 385 -20.93 18.70 4.05
CA GLU A 385 -21.51 20.04 3.93
C GLU A 385 -20.69 20.87 2.93
N GLY A 386 -21.36 21.35 1.89
CA GLY A 386 -20.70 22.07 0.80
C GLY A 386 -19.73 21.21 -0.03
N SER A 387 -19.96 19.88 -0.10
CA SER A 387 -19.13 18.95 -0.87
C SER A 387 -18.94 19.43 -2.32
N ARG A 388 -17.68 19.46 -2.76
CA ARG A 388 -17.31 19.77 -4.15
C ARG A 388 -17.74 18.64 -5.08
N LEU A 389 -17.65 17.39 -4.65
CA LEU A 389 -18.16 16.25 -5.41
C LEU A 389 -19.67 16.35 -5.67
N GLU A 390 -20.44 16.79 -4.67
CA GLU A 390 -21.89 17.02 -4.83
C GLU A 390 -22.17 18.19 -5.78
N GLN A 391 -21.44 19.31 -5.66
CA GLN A 391 -21.56 20.45 -6.58
C GLN A 391 -21.26 20.08 -8.04
N LEU A 392 -20.35 19.13 -8.26
CA LEU A 392 -20.06 18.56 -9.58
C LEU A 392 -21.08 17.51 -10.04
N GLY A 393 -22.08 17.20 -9.22
CA GLY A 393 -23.09 16.18 -9.49
C GLY A 393 -22.53 14.75 -9.48
N LEU A 394 -21.37 14.51 -8.86
CA LEU A 394 -20.70 13.21 -8.88
C LEU A 394 -21.22 12.25 -7.79
N VAL A 395 -21.68 12.81 -6.67
CA VAL A 395 -22.21 12.06 -5.52
C VAL A 395 -23.53 12.66 -5.03
N ASP A 396 -24.37 11.84 -4.42
CA ASP A 396 -25.50 12.26 -3.60
C ASP A 396 -24.99 12.63 -2.20
N GLY A 397 -24.82 13.93 -1.95
CA GLY A 397 -24.38 14.44 -0.65
C GLY A 397 -25.38 14.17 0.47
N THR A 398 -26.68 14.01 0.16
CA THR A 398 -27.70 13.65 1.14
C THR A 398 -27.53 12.19 1.59
N ALA A 399 -27.20 11.28 0.67
CA ALA A 399 -26.83 9.91 1.03
C ALA A 399 -25.59 9.87 1.93
N LEU A 400 -24.53 10.63 1.58
CA LEU A 400 -23.30 10.69 2.37
C LEU A 400 -23.51 11.27 3.78
N ARG A 401 -24.27 12.37 3.90
CA ARG A 401 -24.62 12.95 5.21
C ARG A 401 -25.44 11.98 6.06
N ARG A 402 -26.42 11.27 5.49
CA ARG A 402 -27.17 10.22 6.21
C ARG A 402 -26.28 9.07 6.67
N LEU A 403 -25.31 8.69 5.85
CA LEU A 403 -24.37 7.63 6.18
C LEU A 403 -23.46 8.04 7.35
N ALA A 404 -22.93 9.27 7.34
CA ALA A 404 -22.11 9.81 8.42
C ALA A 404 -22.86 9.93 9.77
N GLN A 405 -24.20 10.07 9.74
CA GLN A 405 -25.04 10.03 10.95
C GLN A 405 -25.16 8.62 11.55
N ARG A 406 -24.78 7.57 10.83
CA ARG A 406 -24.95 6.17 11.23
C ARG A 406 -23.61 5.41 11.23
N PRO A 407 -22.62 5.81 12.04
CA PRO A 407 -21.26 5.26 12.00
C PRO A 407 -21.15 3.77 12.38
N ALA A 408 -22.20 3.16 12.95
CA ALA A 408 -22.20 1.74 13.33
C ALA A 408 -22.75 0.80 12.24
N THR A 409 -23.17 1.32 11.09
CA THR A 409 -23.81 0.47 10.09
C THR A 409 -22.79 -0.43 9.38
N PRO A 410 -23.18 -1.66 8.98
CA PRO A 410 -22.26 -2.59 8.32
C PRO A 410 -21.60 -2.01 7.07
N GLU A 411 -22.28 -1.11 6.36
CA GLU A 411 -21.79 -0.51 5.11
C GLU A 411 -20.51 0.31 5.34
N LEU A 412 -20.29 0.82 6.54
CA LEU A 412 -19.09 1.61 6.88
C LEU A 412 -17.92 0.80 7.45
N ARG A 413 -18.07 -0.52 7.60
CA ARG A 413 -17.02 -1.38 8.19
C ARG A 413 -15.83 -1.62 7.26
N ASP A 414 -15.99 -1.46 5.95
CA ASP A 414 -15.02 -1.90 4.94
C ASP A 414 -14.24 -0.75 4.26
N ALA A 415 -13.85 0.29 5.01
CA ALA A 415 -13.11 1.45 4.46
C ALA A 415 -13.78 2.10 3.23
N ILE A 416 -15.11 1.93 3.11
CA ILE A 416 -15.91 2.23 1.92
C ILE A 416 -15.84 3.72 1.52
N LEU A 417 -15.58 4.59 2.49
CA LEU A 417 -15.55 6.04 2.29
C LEU A 417 -14.19 6.54 1.80
N TYR A 418 -13.11 5.76 1.91
CA TYR A 418 -11.74 6.27 1.77
C TYR A 418 -11.51 6.92 0.40
N SER A 419 -11.95 6.27 -0.69
CA SER A 419 -11.77 6.82 -2.04
C SER A 419 -12.66 8.04 -2.31
N THR A 420 -13.86 8.11 -1.73
CA THR A 420 -14.76 9.27 -1.85
C THR A 420 -14.18 10.46 -1.09
N ILE A 421 -13.71 10.25 0.14
CA ILE A 421 -13.06 11.28 0.96
C ILE A 421 -11.77 11.76 0.29
N ALA A 422 -10.94 10.84 -0.20
CA ALA A 422 -9.70 11.16 -0.91
C ALA A 422 -9.94 12.09 -2.11
N ALA A 423 -11.01 11.83 -2.88
CA ALA A 423 -11.39 12.68 -4.01
C ALA A 423 -11.90 14.06 -3.56
N GLU A 424 -12.72 14.13 -2.50
CA GLU A 424 -13.21 15.41 -1.96
C GLU A 424 -12.07 16.28 -1.41
N VAL A 425 -11.18 15.71 -0.60
CA VAL A 425 -10.00 16.41 -0.03
C VAL A 425 -9.11 16.93 -1.16
N TRP A 426 -8.85 16.12 -2.17
CA TRP A 426 -8.06 16.52 -3.33
C TRP A 426 -8.70 17.70 -4.09
N LEU A 427 -10.00 17.65 -4.38
CA LEU A 427 -10.72 18.74 -5.06
C LEU A 427 -10.71 20.05 -4.27
N ARG A 428 -10.80 19.97 -2.94
CA ARG A 428 -10.68 21.14 -2.05
C ARG A 428 -9.27 21.74 -2.09
N GLY A 429 -8.23 20.89 -2.13
CA GLY A 429 -6.83 21.32 -2.28
C GLY A 429 -6.56 22.09 -3.58
N LEU A 430 -7.20 21.70 -4.70
CA LEU A 430 -7.06 22.41 -5.98
C LEU A 430 -7.63 23.83 -5.98
N HIS A 431 -8.74 24.08 -5.27
CA HIS A 431 -9.39 25.40 -5.26
C HIS A 431 -8.68 26.41 -4.35
N ARG A 432 -8.08 25.95 -3.24
CA ARG A 432 -7.35 26.82 -2.31
C ARG A 432 -6.11 27.48 -2.94
N THR A 433 -5.57 26.92 -4.01
CA THR A 433 -4.47 27.54 -4.77
C THR A 433 -4.95 28.52 -5.85
N SER A 434 -6.25 28.52 -6.18
CA SER A 434 -6.84 29.43 -7.16
C SER A 434 -7.25 30.77 -6.55
N GLU A 435 -7.39 30.86 -5.22
CA GLU A 435 -7.66 32.11 -4.50
C GLU A 435 -6.34 32.81 -4.16
N PRO A 436 -6.12 34.07 -4.58
CA PRO A 436 -4.91 34.81 -4.23
C PRO A 436 -4.88 35.05 -2.71
N LYS A 437 -3.79 34.60 -2.05
CA LYS A 437 -3.53 34.93 -0.64
C LYS A 437 -3.57 36.44 -0.48
N ALA A 438 -4.51 36.96 0.30
CA ALA A 438 -4.50 38.35 0.73
C ALA A 438 -3.17 38.63 1.45
N PRO A 439 -2.52 39.78 1.20
CA PRO A 439 -1.26 40.11 1.86
C PRO A 439 -1.46 40.18 3.37
N ALA A 440 -0.58 39.52 4.11
CA ALA A 440 -0.55 39.58 5.56
C ALA A 440 -0.40 41.05 5.99
N SER A 441 -1.39 41.58 6.71
CA SER A 441 -1.31 42.89 7.35
C SER A 441 -0.16 42.87 8.36
N SER A 442 0.75 43.83 8.19
CA SER A 442 1.98 44.03 8.94
C SER A 442 1.75 44.36 10.41
#